data_AF-A0A853F4G7-F1
#
_entry.id   AF-A0A853F4G7-F1
#
_cell.length_a   1.000
_cell.length_b   1.000
_cell.length_c   1.000
_cell.angle_alpha   90.00
_cell.angle_beta   90.00
_cell.angle_gamma   90.00
#
_symmetry.space_group_name_H-M   'P 1'
#
loop_
_entity.id
_entity.type
_entity.pdbx_description
1 polymer ?
#
loop_
_entity_poly.entity_id
_entity_poly.type
_entity_poly.pdbx_seq_one_letter_code
_entity_poly.pdbx_strand_id
1 'polypeptide(L)' 'MSEESRIKEEIGWYKVAFAILMATCISLLAWLVENYAIAKPIILVLCWITIVVVIAIIVLINRKVFKKLDRLEEL' A
#
# COMPACT_ATOMS: atom_id res chain seq x y z
N MET A 1 7.65 18.05 21.48
CA MET A 1 8.14 16.87 20.73
C MET A 1 9.33 17.31 19.89
N SER A 2 10.42 16.53 19.90
CA SER A 2 11.54 16.77 18.97
C SER A 2 11.11 16.42 17.54
N GLU A 3 11.75 17.02 16.55
CA GLU A 3 11.45 16.74 15.14
C GLU A 3 11.61 15.24 14.81
N GLU A 4 12.66 14.62 15.35
CA GLU A 4 12.92 13.19 15.27
C GLU A 4 11.73 12.33 15.77
N SER A 5 11.18 12.66 16.94
CA SER A 5 10.06 11.92 17.53
C SER A 5 8.81 11.97 16.64
N ARG A 6 8.53 13.12 16.03
CA ARG A 6 7.41 13.30 15.10
C ARG A 6 7.60 12.50 13.81
N ILE A 7 8.80 12.49 13.24
CA ILE A 7 9.07 11.72 12.01
C ILE A 7 8.96 10.21 12.28
N LYS A 8 9.45 9.72 13.43
CA LYS A 8 9.30 8.31 13.81
C LYS A 8 7.84 7.91 13.96
N GLU A 9 6.99 8.77 14.53
CA GLU A 9 5.55 8.54 14.63
C GLU A 9 4.90 8.45 13.24
N GLU A 10 5.20 9.39 12.34
CA GLU A 10 4.68 9.38 10.97
C GLU A 10 5.11 8.11 10.20
N ILE A 11 6.36 7.66 10.34
CA ILE A 11 6.83 6.39 9.77
C ILE A 11 6.04 5.21 10.35
N GLY A 12 5.74 5.23 11.65
CA GLY A 12 4.88 4.24 12.30
C GLY A 12 3.51 4.14 11.63
N TRP A 13 2.86 5.27 11.40
CA TRP A 13 1.58 5.33 10.68
C TRP A 13 1.68 4.76 9.26
N TYR A 14 2.76 5.08 8.53
CA TYR A 14 2.96 4.52 7.19
C TYR A 14 3.19 3.01 7.18
N LYS A 15 3.87 2.45 8.19
CA LYS A 15 4.04 0.98 8.32
C LYS A 15 2.70 0.28 8.48
N VAL A 16 1.81 0.83 9.31
CA VAL A 16 0.45 0.27 9.51
C VAL A 16 -0.35 0.34 8.21
N ALA A 17 -0.34 1.49 7.53
CA ALA A 17 -1.03 1.65 6.25
C ALA A 17 -0.49 0.68 5.18
N PHE A 18 0.82 0.51 5.10
CA PHE A 18 1.47 -0.44 4.19
C PHE A 18 1.00 -1.89 4.45
N ALA A 19 0.97 -2.32 5.71
CA ALA A 19 0.52 -3.66 6.08
C ALA A 19 -0.95 -3.92 5.65
N ILE A 20 -1.84 -2.95 5.87
CA ILE A 20 -3.26 -3.04 5.47
C ILE A 20 -3.39 -3.13 3.94
N LEU A 21 -2.64 -2.32 3.19
CA LEU A 21 -2.67 -2.32 1.74
C LEU A 21 -2.11 -3.63 1.16
N MET A 22 -1.07 -4.19 1.77
CA MET A 22 -0.53 -5.50 1.40
C MET A 22 -1.56 -6.61 1.62
N ALA A 23 -2.22 -6.63 2.78
CA ALA A 23 -3.30 -7.59 3.05
C ALA A 23 -4.43 -7.45 2.01
N THR A 24 -4.81 -6.22 1.69
CA THR A 24 -5.84 -5.92 0.69
C THR A 24 -5.43 -6.42 -0.71
N CYS A 25 -4.17 -6.22 -1.12
CA CYS A 25 -3.66 -6.76 -2.39
C CYS A 25 -3.76 -8.28 -2.45
N ILE A 26 -3.34 -8.96 -1.38
CA ILE A 26 -3.37 -10.43 -1.32
C ILE A 26 -4.83 -10.92 -1.38
N SER A 27 -5.75 -10.27 -0.66
CA SER A 27 -7.18 -10.61 -0.71
C SER A 27 -7.79 -10.42 -2.10
N LEU A 28 -7.44 -9.34 -2.80
CA LEU A 28 -7.91 -9.10 -4.18
C LEU A 28 -7.37 -10.15 -5.16
N LEU A 29 -6.09 -10.51 -5.02
CA LEU A 29 -5.47 -11.55 -5.83
C LEU A 29 -6.10 -12.93 -5.57
N ALA A 30 -6.33 -13.27 -4.31
CA ALA A 30 -7.01 -14.51 -3.93
C ALA A 30 -8.41 -14.58 -4.54
N TRP A 31 -9.20 -13.50 -4.39
CA TRP A 31 -10.53 -13.43 -4.97
C TRP A 31 -10.49 -13.57 -6.49
N LEU A 32 -9.52 -12.94 -7.17
CA LEU A 32 -9.36 -13.04 -8.62
C LEU A 32 -9.06 -14.48 -9.06
N VAL A 33 -8.17 -15.19 -8.36
CA VAL A 33 -7.83 -16.59 -8.63
C VAL A 33 -9.01 -17.54 -8.40
N GLU A 34 -9.86 -17.26 -7.41
CA GLU A 34 -11.05 -18.07 -7.16
C GLU A 34 -12.17 -17.82 -8.17
N ASN A 35 -12.24 -16.60 -8.74
CA ASN A 35 -13.41 -16.16 -9.49
C ASN A 35 -13.15 -15.91 -10.99
N TYR A 36 -11.91 -16.04 -11.49
CA TYR A 36 -11.58 -15.71 -12.90
C TYR A 36 -12.42 -16.47 -13.94
N ALA A 37 -12.84 -17.71 -13.64
CA ALA A 37 -13.60 -18.54 -14.57
C ALA A 37 -15.11 -18.29 -14.53
N ILE A 38 -15.63 -17.71 -13.45
CA ILE A 38 -17.09 -17.65 -13.17
C ILE A 38 -17.58 -16.18 -13.18
N ALA A 39 -16.72 -15.22 -12.83
CA ALA A 39 -17.08 -13.82 -12.79
C ALA A 39 -17.25 -13.21 -14.18
N LYS A 40 -18.13 -12.20 -14.27
CA LYS A 40 -18.31 -11.42 -15.50
C LYS A 40 -17.01 -10.69 -15.85
N PRO A 41 -16.64 -10.59 -17.15
CA PRO A 41 -15.40 -9.94 -17.58
C PRO A 41 -15.24 -8.51 -17.03
N ILE A 42 -16.33 -7.74 -16.93
CA ILE A 42 -16.30 -6.38 -16.39
C ILE A 42 -15.83 -6.33 -14.92
N ILE A 43 -16.20 -7.32 -14.11
CA ILE A 43 -15.79 -7.40 -12.71
C ILE A 43 -14.31 -7.74 -12.62
N LEU A 44 -13.81 -8.62 -13.50
CA LEU A 44 -12.38 -8.95 -13.57
C LEU A 44 -11.54 -7.73 -13.95
N VAL A 45 -12.00 -6.92 -14.92
CA VAL A 45 -11.33 -5.67 -15.32
C VAL A 45 -11.30 -4.68 -14.15
N LEU A 46 -12.42 -4.49 -13.45
CA LEU A 46 -12.47 -3.60 -12.28
C LEU A 46 -11.58 -4.10 -11.13
N CYS A 47 -11.53 -5.42 -10.91
CA CYS A 47 -10.62 -6.03 -9.92
C CYS A 47 -9.16 -5.74 -10.28
N TRP A 48 -8.77 -5.94 -11.55
CA TRP A 48 -7.43 -5.59 -12.04
C TRP A 48 -7.08 -4.11 -11.87
N ILE A 49 -7.99 -3.21 -12.25
CA ILE A 49 -7.80 -1.77 -12.06
C ILE A 49 -7.58 -1.45 -10.57
N THR A 50 -8.38 -2.06 -9.69
CA THR A 50 -8.26 -1.87 -8.25
C THR A 50 -6.90 -2.35 -7.74
N ILE A 51 -6.42 -3.53 -8.17
CA ILE A 51 -5.09 -4.04 -7.80
C ILE A 51 -4.00 -3.05 -8.23
N VAL A 52 -4.05 -2.54 -9.46
CA VAL A 52 -3.08 -1.55 -9.96
C VAL A 52 -3.10 -0.28 -9.12
N VAL A 53 -4.29 0.22 -8.76
CA VAL A 53 -4.43 1.40 -7.91
C VAL A 53 -3.85 1.16 -6.52
N VAL A 54 -4.13 0.01 -5.89
CA VAL A 54 -3.59 -0.31 -4.56
C VAL A 54 -2.05 -0.40 -4.62
N ILE A 55 -1.49 -1.05 -5.64
CA ILE A 55 -0.04 -1.10 -5.85
C ILE A 55 0.55 0.30 -6.02
N ALA A 56 -0.09 1.17 -6.80
CA ALA A 56 0.37 2.55 -6.97
C ALA A 56 0.39 3.32 -5.64
N ILE A 57 -0.64 3.15 -4.80
CA ILE A 57 -0.69 3.76 -3.45
C ILE A 57 0.45 3.21 -2.57
N ILE A 58 0.70 1.90 -2.61
CA ILE A 58 1.81 1.28 -1.87
C ILE A 58 3.15 1.91 -2.28
N VAL A 59 3.39 2.06 -3.59
CA VAL A 59 4.62 2.68 -4.11
C VAL A 59 4.75 4.13 -3.64
N LEU A 60 3.66 4.91 -3.64
CA LEU A 60 3.66 6.29 -3.15
C LEU A 60 3.98 6.38 -1.66
N ILE A 61 3.40 5.49 -0.84
CA ILE A 61 3.70 5.40 0.60
C ILE A 61 5.16 5.07 0.81
N ASN A 62 5.69 4.05 0.12
CA ASN A 62 7.09 3.68 0.23
C ASN A 62 8.01 4.86 -0.09
N ARG A 63 7.77 5.57 -1.20
CA ARG A 63 8.55 6.76 -1.56
C ARG A 63 8.51 7.84 -0.49
N LYS A 64 7.36 8.05 0.16
CA LYS A 64 7.23 9.02 1.27
C LYS A 64 7.98 8.58 2.52
N VAL A 65 7.96 7.29 2.84
CA VAL A 65 8.69 6.72 3.98
C VAL A 65 10.19 6.86 3.79
N PHE A 66 10.72 6.49 2.61
CA PHE A 66 12.14 6.63 2.31
C PHE A 66 12.61 8.09 2.45
N LYS A 67 11.88 9.05 1.88
CA LYS A 67 12.20 10.48 2.07
C LYS A 67 12.20 10.92 3.54
N LYS A 68 11.36 10.34 4.39
CA LYS A 68 11.33 10.64 5.82
C LYS A 68 12.48 9.96 6.58
N LEU A 69 12.92 8.79 6.13
CA LEU A 69 14.11 8.12 6.64
C LEU A 69 15.38 8.91 6.29
N ASP A 70 15.51 9.37 5.05
CA ASP A 70 16.64 10.20 4.62
C ASP A 70 16.75 11.47 5.49
N ARG A 71 15.61 12.15 5.75
CA ARG A 71 15.56 13.32 6.65
C ARG A 71 15.93 12.98 8.10
N LEU A 72 15.64 11.77 8.58
CA LEU A 72 16.06 11.33 9.91
C LEU A 72 17.56 11.05 9.97
N GLU A 73 18.17 10.64 8.87
CA GLU A 73 19.62 10.40 8.78
C GLU A 73 20.41 11.71 8.70
N GLU A 74 19.81 12.78 8.16
CA GLU A 74 20.37 14.13 8.11
C GLU A 74 20.25 14.93 9.43
N LEU A 75 19.43 14.49 10.38
CA LEU A 75 19.16 15.13 11.68
C LEU A 75 20.05 14.57 12.80
#